data_AF-A0A3N6AP62-F1
#
_entry.id   AF-A0A3N6AP62-F1
#
_cell.length_a   1.000
_cell.length_b   1.000
_cell.length_c   1.000
_cell.angle_alpha   90.00
_cell.angle_beta   90.00
_cell.angle_gamma   90.00
#
_symmetry.space_group_name_H-M   'P 1'
#
loop_
_entity.id
_entity.type
_entity.pdbx_description
1 polymer ?
#
loop_
_entity_poly.entity_id
_entity_poly.type
_entity_poly.pdbx_seq_one_letter_code
_entity_poly.pdbx_strand_id
1 'polypeptide(L)'
;CNIHASEIGATQMAMEWAHGLVTARNPETLSWLDNVILLLVPSLNPDGQVMEVEWYRKYLGTPFEGGRMPWLYHPYTGHDNNRDWFMLTQKESKAVNRAVYFEWFPQVWLDEHQMGSTGPRMFVPPYSNPVAERLHPLLWRAVDHLGTMMSWRLEQNQKSGVIYGYVFDAYWPGGTKNTAWWKNIVGLLTEVASCRLASPVEVASAELRGGGKGLAEYRRQTNFPNPWPGGTWRLRDIMDYERIASDALLEVCSTHRADLLKGKVHMALDALTLGKAGEYYKISEQQSDPVAASRLAHLLRENGADVLWTSTDRAFYLPTQQPMARFLHEVLTKQRYPKIKPAASTDYFTPYDVTTWSLPLMMGVEIEKTTLTPDLQKTLRPIQETDWPESGLAGAAIPAVYAVSHESNSVSLLINELLKDKRRVVRLARQAFTSNGRSFPAGSLLVEPAPDLADLAKACRVQLEGLAQRPEIATDSLREVRVGLYKPWAASADEGWTRWVLEQYHFNLKNIDNQAVKAGSFSQDFDVVVIPDVGKELILEGKSTPREGAIKYSEDLPPEYVGGIGKEGVKA
;
A
#
# COMPACT_ATOMS: atom_id res chain seq x y z
N CYS A 1 -5.65 11.42 9.37
CA CYS A 1 -6.94 11.68 8.72
C CYS A 1 -6.79 11.65 7.20
N ASN A 2 -7.87 11.34 6.46
CA ASN A 2 -8.01 11.61 5.02
C ASN A 2 -6.86 11.04 4.16
N ILE A 3 -6.51 9.77 4.36
CA ILE A 3 -5.66 9.07 3.40
C ILE A 3 -6.43 8.83 2.10
N HIS A 4 -7.69 8.42 2.18
CA HIS A 4 -8.59 8.41 1.04
C HIS A 4 -9.16 9.82 0.85
N ALA A 5 -8.83 10.46 -0.27
CA ALA A 5 -9.14 11.87 -0.48
C ALA A 5 -10.65 12.17 -0.49
N SER A 6 -11.46 11.25 -1.01
CA SER A 6 -12.93 11.34 -1.06
C SER A 6 -13.60 11.24 0.32
N GLU A 7 -12.86 10.90 1.37
CA GLU A 7 -13.35 10.74 2.74
C GLU A 7 -13.02 12.01 3.53
N ILE A 8 -13.76 13.08 3.26
CA ILE A 8 -13.40 14.44 3.66
C ILE A 8 -13.76 14.80 5.12
N GLY A 9 -14.57 13.99 5.80
CA GLY A 9 -15.08 14.29 7.14
C GLY A 9 -13.98 14.50 8.17
N ALA A 10 -13.03 13.55 8.24
CA ALA A 10 -11.93 13.60 9.20
C ALA A 10 -10.99 14.80 8.97
N THR A 11 -10.71 15.18 7.72
CA THR A 11 -9.86 16.36 7.45
C THR A 11 -10.55 17.68 7.84
N GLN A 12 -11.86 17.80 7.61
CA GLN A 12 -12.62 18.98 8.08
C GLN A 12 -12.69 19.00 9.61
N MET A 13 -12.95 17.85 10.24
CA MET A 13 -12.99 17.70 11.69
C MET A 13 -11.65 18.07 12.33
N ALA A 14 -10.53 17.61 11.76
CA ALA A 14 -9.19 17.81 12.31
C ALA A 14 -8.85 19.29 12.56
N MET A 15 -9.28 20.20 11.67
CA MET A 15 -9.02 21.64 11.85
C MET A 15 -9.85 22.24 12.99
N GLU A 16 -11.11 21.84 13.11
CA GLU A 16 -11.95 22.21 14.26
C GLU A 16 -11.41 21.60 15.56
N TRP A 17 -10.87 20.38 15.48
CA TRP A 17 -10.25 19.72 16.60
C TRP A 17 -9.03 20.45 17.11
N ALA A 18 -8.09 20.74 16.22
CA ALA A 18 -6.90 21.53 16.51
C ALA A 18 -7.28 22.85 17.18
N HIS A 19 -8.22 23.61 16.59
CA HIS A 19 -8.69 24.86 17.18
C HIS A 19 -9.28 24.67 18.58
N GLY A 20 -10.14 23.66 18.77
CA GLY A 20 -10.74 23.36 20.06
C GLY A 20 -9.72 22.98 21.14
N LEU A 21 -8.67 22.23 20.79
CA LEU A 21 -7.60 21.85 21.71
C LEU A 21 -6.73 23.06 22.09
N VAL A 22 -6.29 23.87 21.13
CA VAL A 22 -5.39 25.01 21.42
C VAL A 22 -6.09 26.16 22.15
N THR A 23 -7.42 26.26 22.03
CA THR A 23 -8.22 27.29 22.73
C THR A 23 -8.86 26.77 24.02
N ALA A 24 -8.64 25.51 24.38
CA ALA A 24 -9.25 24.88 25.54
C ALA A 24 -8.87 25.62 26.84
N ARG A 25 -9.87 25.81 27.71
CA ARG A 25 -9.69 26.35 29.07
C ARG A 25 -10.26 25.44 30.15
N ASN A 26 -10.97 24.39 29.76
CA ASN A 26 -11.58 23.49 30.71
C ASN A 26 -10.48 22.58 31.32
N PRO A 27 -10.50 22.31 32.65
CA PRO A 27 -9.44 21.55 33.31
C PRO A 27 -9.24 20.13 32.77
N GLU A 28 -10.29 19.50 32.25
CA GLU A 28 -10.24 18.13 31.73
C GLU A 28 -9.36 18.05 30.47
N THR A 29 -9.66 18.84 29.43
CA THR A 29 -8.86 18.88 28.20
C THR A 29 -7.43 19.33 28.48
N LEU A 30 -7.23 20.34 29.35
CA LEU A 30 -5.89 20.78 29.75
C LEU A 30 -5.11 19.64 30.41
N SER A 31 -5.75 18.85 31.27
CA SER A 31 -5.12 17.67 31.87
C SER A 31 -4.76 16.60 30.84
N TRP A 32 -5.53 16.45 29.76
CA TRP A 32 -5.15 15.56 28.66
C TRP A 32 -3.93 16.05 27.90
N LEU A 33 -3.90 17.35 27.58
CA LEU A 33 -2.79 17.98 26.85
C LEU A 33 -1.49 18.04 27.68
N ASP A 34 -1.57 18.12 29.00
CA ASP A 34 -0.40 18.03 29.89
C ASP A 34 0.23 16.62 29.89
N ASN A 35 -0.54 15.59 29.52
CA ASN A 35 -0.13 14.19 29.61
C ASN A 35 0.18 13.54 28.25
N VAL A 36 -0.27 14.13 27.14
CA VAL A 36 -0.24 13.51 25.80
C VAL A 36 0.35 14.47 24.77
N ILE A 37 1.33 13.97 24.00
CA ILE A 37 1.78 14.64 22.77
C ILE A 37 0.89 14.13 21.62
N LEU A 38 0.08 15.01 21.06
CA LEU A 38 -0.76 14.70 19.89
C LEU A 38 -0.03 15.07 18.60
N LEU A 39 0.13 14.09 17.71
CA LEU A 39 0.57 14.29 16.34
C LEU A 39 -0.66 14.26 15.43
N LEU A 40 -1.15 15.43 15.06
CA LEU A 40 -2.32 15.58 14.20
C LEU A 40 -1.89 15.79 12.75
N VAL A 41 -2.28 14.87 11.86
CA VAL A 41 -2.06 14.98 10.42
C VAL A 41 -3.40 15.17 9.71
N PRO A 42 -3.77 16.42 9.34
CA PRO A 42 -5.10 16.73 8.79
C PRO A 42 -5.39 16.03 7.47
N SER A 43 -4.37 15.73 6.66
CA SER A 43 -4.50 14.90 5.45
C SER A 43 -3.21 14.16 5.17
N LEU A 44 -3.34 12.85 4.89
CA LEU A 44 -2.26 12.00 4.38
C LEU A 44 -2.19 12.00 2.85
N ASN A 45 -3.20 12.58 2.17
CA ASN A 45 -3.24 12.72 0.71
C ASN A 45 -3.70 14.14 0.32
N PRO A 46 -2.82 15.16 0.52
CA PRO A 46 -3.18 16.55 0.28
C PRO A 46 -3.47 16.85 -1.20
N ASP A 47 -2.75 16.22 -2.13
CA ASP A 47 -2.97 16.40 -3.57
C ASP A 47 -4.37 15.92 -3.96
N GLY A 48 -4.74 14.71 -3.53
CA GLY A 48 -6.07 14.17 -3.75
C GLY A 48 -7.18 15.01 -3.10
N GLN A 49 -6.93 15.55 -1.90
CA GLN A 49 -7.90 16.43 -1.23
C GLN A 49 -8.20 17.68 -2.07
N VAL A 50 -7.17 18.29 -2.67
CA VAL A 50 -7.36 19.44 -3.57
C VAL A 50 -8.19 19.04 -4.79
N MET A 51 -7.90 17.88 -5.40
CA MET A 51 -8.64 17.37 -6.55
C MET A 51 -10.14 17.18 -6.25
N GLU A 52 -10.47 16.55 -5.10
CA GLU A 52 -11.86 16.34 -4.70
C GLU A 52 -12.59 17.66 -4.39
N VAL A 53 -11.91 18.63 -3.78
CA VAL A 53 -12.47 19.97 -3.53
C VAL A 53 -12.77 20.70 -4.83
N GLU A 54 -11.84 20.67 -5.79
CA GLU A 54 -12.04 21.29 -7.11
C GLU A 54 -13.17 20.61 -7.88
N TRP A 55 -13.22 19.28 -7.86
CA TRP A 55 -14.29 18.50 -8.47
C TRP A 55 -15.66 18.85 -7.88
N TYR A 56 -15.77 18.89 -6.55
CA TYR A 56 -17.00 19.27 -5.86
C TYR A 56 -17.45 20.69 -6.24
N ARG A 57 -16.53 21.66 -6.20
CA ARG A 57 -16.82 23.06 -6.54
C ARG A 57 -17.25 23.23 -7.99
N LYS A 58 -16.69 22.45 -8.92
CA LYS A 58 -17.07 22.48 -10.35
C LYS A 58 -18.54 22.13 -10.56
N TYR A 59 -19.09 21.20 -9.77
CA TYR A 59 -20.45 20.68 -9.95
C TYR A 59 -21.45 21.09 -8.86
N LEU A 60 -21.04 21.96 -7.94
CA LEU A 60 -21.91 22.51 -6.90
C LEU A 60 -23.17 23.15 -7.52
N GLY A 61 -24.35 22.75 -7.05
CA GLY A 61 -25.64 23.21 -7.56
C GLY A 61 -26.11 22.52 -8.85
N THR A 62 -25.37 21.53 -9.35
CA THR A 62 -25.75 20.74 -10.54
C THR A 62 -26.23 19.33 -10.14
N PRO A 63 -26.87 18.57 -11.03
CA PRO A 63 -27.21 17.16 -10.75
C PRO A 63 -26.00 16.28 -10.37
N PHE A 64 -24.80 16.69 -10.76
CA PHE A 64 -23.53 15.98 -10.51
C PHE A 64 -22.85 16.35 -9.18
N GLU A 65 -23.44 17.26 -8.39
CA GLU A 65 -22.89 17.73 -7.11
C GLU A 65 -22.54 16.57 -6.17
N GLY A 66 -21.28 16.50 -5.72
CA GLY A 66 -20.79 15.43 -4.83
C GLY A 66 -20.73 14.05 -5.48
N GLY A 67 -20.84 14.00 -6.81
CA GLY A 67 -20.55 12.84 -7.63
C GLY A 67 -19.09 12.38 -7.51
N ARG A 68 -18.84 11.08 -7.70
CA ARG A 68 -17.47 10.53 -7.76
C ARG A 68 -16.63 11.15 -8.88
N MET A 69 -15.35 11.38 -8.61
CA MET A 69 -14.37 11.77 -9.63
C MET A 69 -14.05 10.58 -10.57
N PRO A 70 -13.95 10.78 -11.91
CA PRO A 70 -13.80 9.68 -12.87
C PRO A 70 -12.35 9.20 -13.05
N TRP A 71 -11.41 9.65 -12.23
CA TRP A 71 -10.01 9.19 -12.21
C TRP A 71 -9.48 9.09 -10.77
N LEU A 72 -8.29 8.54 -10.61
CA LEU A 72 -7.65 8.38 -9.30
C LEU A 72 -7.32 9.74 -8.67
N TYR A 73 -7.67 9.95 -7.40
CA TYR A 73 -7.23 11.08 -6.57
C TYR A 73 -5.78 10.93 -6.06
N HIS A 74 -4.95 10.24 -6.83
CA HIS A 74 -3.52 10.04 -6.59
C HIS A 74 -2.87 9.66 -7.93
N PRO A 75 -1.60 10.02 -8.20
CA PRO A 75 -0.95 9.69 -9.46
C PRO A 75 -0.98 8.20 -9.83
N TYR A 76 -1.05 7.27 -8.87
CA TYR A 76 -0.98 5.83 -9.16
C TYR A 76 -1.97 4.94 -8.40
N THR A 77 -2.33 5.27 -7.18
CA THR A 77 -2.92 4.27 -6.27
C THR A 77 -4.41 4.51 -6.00
N GLY A 78 -4.85 5.77 -6.11
CA GLY A 78 -6.19 6.19 -5.66
C GLY A 78 -6.46 5.71 -4.23
N HIS A 79 -7.50 4.89 -4.08
CA HIS A 79 -7.90 4.30 -2.80
C HIS A 79 -6.90 3.27 -2.25
N ASP A 80 -6.04 2.67 -3.08
CA ASP A 80 -5.02 1.72 -2.62
C ASP A 80 -3.82 2.39 -1.94
N ASN A 81 -3.83 3.71 -1.72
CA ASN A 81 -2.79 4.35 -0.92
C ASN A 81 -2.77 3.88 0.54
N ASN A 82 -3.87 3.30 1.04
CA ASN A 82 -3.88 2.53 2.29
C ASN A 82 -3.55 1.03 2.08
N ARG A 83 -2.68 0.71 1.10
CA ARG A 83 -2.19 -0.66 0.87
C ARG A 83 -0.68 -0.85 0.75
N ASP A 84 0.08 0.24 0.86
CA ASP A 84 1.51 0.29 0.53
C ASP A 84 2.45 0.16 1.75
N TRP A 85 1.93 0.01 2.97
CA TRP A 85 2.68 0.34 4.20
C TRP A 85 3.76 -0.65 4.63
N PHE A 86 3.86 -1.80 3.95
CA PHE A 86 4.95 -2.76 4.10
C PHE A 86 5.95 -2.72 2.93
N MET A 87 5.52 -2.26 1.74
CA MET A 87 6.33 -2.20 0.51
C MET A 87 6.94 -0.81 0.28
N LEU A 88 6.36 0.23 0.89
CA LEU A 88 6.84 1.62 0.91
C LEU A 88 7.23 2.10 -0.50
N THR A 89 6.33 1.98 -1.47
CA THR A 89 6.57 2.41 -2.85
C THR A 89 6.26 3.89 -3.07
N GLN A 90 5.29 4.44 -2.35
CA GLN A 90 4.80 5.82 -2.50
C GLN A 90 5.54 6.80 -1.60
N LYS A 91 5.46 8.10 -1.90
CA LYS A 91 6.19 9.15 -1.14
C LYS A 91 5.57 9.35 0.24
N GLU A 92 4.25 9.29 0.30
CA GLU A 92 3.42 9.50 1.48
C GLU A 92 3.66 8.41 2.51
N SER A 93 3.61 7.13 2.08
CA SER A 93 3.89 5.98 2.94
C SER A 93 5.31 6.03 3.51
N LYS A 94 6.31 6.36 2.68
CA LYS A 94 7.70 6.57 3.13
C LYS A 94 7.84 7.69 4.16
N ALA A 95 7.24 8.86 3.89
CA ALA A 95 7.35 10.02 4.76
C ALA A 95 6.72 9.76 6.14
N VAL A 96 5.53 9.14 6.16
CA VAL A 96 4.83 8.83 7.40
C VAL A 96 5.52 7.68 8.14
N ASN A 97 5.97 6.64 7.43
CA ASN A 97 6.75 5.56 8.03
C ASN A 97 8.01 6.13 8.73
N ARG A 98 8.71 7.08 8.09
CA ARG A 98 9.84 7.79 8.73
C ARG A 98 9.41 8.50 10.02
N ALA A 99 8.37 9.32 9.96
CA ALA A 99 7.88 10.06 11.13
C ALA A 99 7.49 9.14 12.29
N VAL A 100 6.76 8.06 12.00
CA VAL A 100 6.23 7.13 13.01
C VAL A 100 7.31 6.25 13.62
N TYR A 101 8.17 5.65 12.78
CA TYR A 101 9.05 4.57 13.21
C TYR A 101 10.50 4.99 13.41
N PHE A 102 10.85 6.25 13.15
CA PHE A 102 12.22 6.75 13.35
C PHE A 102 12.30 8.08 14.11
N GLU A 103 11.23 8.88 14.13
CA GLU A 103 11.26 10.22 14.75
C GLU A 103 10.45 10.28 16.04
N TRP A 104 9.20 9.82 16.01
CA TRP A 104 8.26 10.01 17.12
C TRP A 104 7.98 8.77 17.96
N PHE A 105 7.97 7.59 17.35
CA PHE A 105 7.68 6.31 18.03
C PHE A 105 6.40 6.36 18.89
N PRO A 106 5.21 6.67 18.33
CA PRO A 106 3.98 6.77 19.11
C PRO A 106 3.59 5.44 19.75
N GLN A 107 2.78 5.50 20.82
CA GLN A 107 2.21 4.31 21.48
C GLN A 107 0.88 3.91 20.85
N VAL A 108 0.11 4.90 20.38
CA VAL A 108 -1.21 4.73 19.77
C VAL A 108 -1.25 5.48 18.45
N TRP A 109 -1.91 4.90 17.45
CA TRP A 109 -2.11 5.47 16.12
C TRP A 109 -3.58 5.29 15.74
N LEU A 110 -4.29 6.37 15.42
CA LEU A 110 -5.65 6.31 14.91
C LEU A 110 -5.68 6.69 13.43
N ASP A 111 -6.24 5.80 12.62
CA ASP A 111 -6.57 6.07 11.23
C ASP A 111 -8.08 6.26 11.08
N GLU A 112 -8.49 7.41 10.54
CA GLU A 112 -9.88 7.85 10.46
C GLU A 112 -10.34 7.86 9.01
N HIS A 113 -11.42 7.12 8.75
CA HIS A 113 -11.93 6.79 7.43
C HIS A 113 -13.45 6.97 7.34
N GLN A 114 -13.96 6.88 6.12
CA GLN A 114 -15.39 6.76 5.87
C GLN A 114 -15.76 5.51 5.09
N MET A 115 -16.96 5.01 5.36
CA MET A 115 -17.55 3.84 4.71
C MET A 115 -18.87 4.17 4.00
N GLY A 116 -19.55 3.15 3.48
CA GLY A 116 -20.82 3.30 2.77
C GLY A 116 -21.94 3.96 3.59
N SER A 117 -22.91 4.56 2.90
CA SER A 117 -23.94 5.42 3.50
C SER A 117 -25.17 4.68 4.05
N THR A 118 -25.32 3.38 3.80
CA THR A 118 -26.54 2.60 4.14
C THR A 118 -26.34 1.55 5.24
N GLY A 119 -25.15 1.50 5.85
CA GLY A 119 -24.81 0.58 6.94
C GLY A 119 -24.97 1.21 8.34
N PRO A 120 -24.22 0.73 9.34
CA PRO A 120 -23.97 1.45 10.59
C PRO A 120 -23.48 2.89 10.33
N ARG A 121 -23.53 3.77 11.34
CA ARG A 121 -23.04 5.16 11.23
C ARG A 121 -21.56 5.28 11.55
N MET A 122 -21.04 4.49 12.48
CA MET A 122 -19.61 4.47 12.78
C MET A 122 -19.19 3.09 13.24
N PHE A 123 -18.13 2.55 12.66
CA PHE A 123 -17.39 1.45 13.25
C PHE A 123 -16.28 2.01 14.15
N VAL A 124 -16.18 1.42 15.34
CA VAL A 124 -15.03 1.56 16.23
C VAL A 124 -14.58 0.15 16.65
N PRO A 125 -13.30 -0.09 16.95
CA PRO A 125 -12.84 -1.41 17.38
C PRO A 125 -13.54 -1.85 18.68
N PRO A 126 -13.66 -3.16 18.99
CA PRO A 126 -12.87 -4.29 18.47
C PRO A 126 -13.07 -4.68 17.00
N TYR A 127 -12.05 -5.30 16.39
CA TYR A 127 -12.09 -5.88 15.04
C TYR A 127 -12.79 -7.24 14.99
N SER A 128 -13.16 -7.70 13.79
CA SER A 128 -13.65 -9.07 13.58
C SER A 128 -12.53 -10.08 13.33
N ASN A 129 -12.86 -11.37 13.45
CA ASN A 129 -11.96 -12.46 13.08
C ASN A 129 -11.78 -12.56 11.56
N PRO A 130 -10.64 -13.02 11.02
CA PRO A 130 -9.49 -13.48 11.76
C PRO A 130 -8.61 -12.36 12.30
N VAL A 131 -7.89 -12.72 13.35
CA VAL A 131 -6.80 -11.93 13.92
C VAL A 131 -5.49 -12.66 13.62
N ALA A 132 -4.42 -11.94 13.25
CA ALA A 132 -3.14 -12.57 12.99
C ALA A 132 -2.56 -13.26 14.25
N GLU A 133 -2.16 -14.53 14.12
CA GLU A 133 -1.79 -15.41 15.24
C GLU A 133 -0.57 -14.92 16.04
N ARG A 134 0.34 -14.18 15.40
CA ARG A 134 1.61 -13.74 16.01
C ARG A 134 1.58 -12.33 16.60
N LEU A 135 0.44 -11.65 16.53
CA LEU A 135 0.28 -10.35 17.18
C LEU A 135 0.17 -10.50 18.70
N HIS A 136 0.76 -9.54 19.42
CA HIS A 136 0.84 -9.63 20.87
C HIS A 136 -0.56 -9.49 21.51
N PRO A 137 -1.00 -10.37 22.43
CA PRO A 137 -2.36 -10.31 23.00
C PRO A 137 -2.71 -9.00 23.71
N LEU A 138 -1.73 -8.38 24.39
CA LEU A 138 -1.89 -7.05 25.00
C LEU A 138 -2.34 -5.97 24.01
N LEU A 139 -1.91 -6.06 22.74
CA LEU A 139 -2.34 -5.14 21.70
C LEU A 139 -3.86 -5.16 21.53
N TRP A 140 -4.46 -6.35 21.51
CA TRP A 140 -5.92 -6.49 21.38
C TRP A 140 -6.66 -5.98 22.61
N ARG A 141 -6.11 -6.20 23.81
CA ARG A 141 -6.74 -5.64 25.02
C ARG A 141 -6.71 -4.11 25.02
N ALA A 142 -5.63 -3.51 24.50
CA ALA A 142 -5.54 -2.05 24.34
C ALA A 142 -6.51 -1.53 23.28
N VAL A 143 -6.56 -2.18 22.10
CA VAL A 143 -7.52 -1.86 21.02
C VAL A 143 -8.95 -1.92 21.54
N ASP A 144 -9.31 -3.01 22.23
CA ASP A 144 -10.66 -3.22 22.75
C ASP A 144 -11.02 -2.13 23.79
N HIS A 145 -10.10 -1.78 24.68
CA HIS A 145 -10.32 -0.75 25.68
C HIS A 145 -10.56 0.63 25.03
N LEU A 146 -9.68 1.02 24.10
CA LEU A 146 -9.78 2.29 23.37
C LEU A 146 -11.08 2.40 22.58
N GLY A 147 -11.43 1.38 21.80
CA GLY A 147 -12.64 1.39 20.98
C GLY A 147 -13.94 1.26 21.80
N THR A 148 -13.91 0.56 22.93
CA THR A 148 -15.04 0.54 23.87
C THR A 148 -15.28 1.92 24.48
N MET A 149 -14.21 2.64 24.84
CA MET A 149 -14.32 4.00 25.36
C MET A 149 -14.85 4.98 24.30
N MET A 150 -14.43 4.85 23.04
CA MET A 150 -15.03 5.60 21.93
C MET A 150 -16.54 5.33 21.82
N SER A 151 -16.95 4.05 21.81
CA SER A 151 -18.37 3.66 21.77
C SER A 151 -19.16 4.26 22.93
N TRP A 152 -18.59 4.22 24.13
CA TRP A 152 -19.21 4.74 25.34
C TRP A 152 -19.45 6.25 25.24
N ARG A 153 -18.45 7.03 24.80
CA ARG A 153 -18.57 8.48 24.64
C ARG A 153 -19.56 8.85 23.53
N LEU A 154 -19.61 8.08 22.45
CA LEU A 154 -20.61 8.28 21.39
C LEU A 154 -22.04 8.08 21.92
N GLU A 155 -22.31 6.99 22.64
CA GLU A 155 -23.64 6.74 23.22
C GLU A 155 -24.03 7.79 24.27
N GLN A 156 -23.10 8.24 25.11
CA GLN A 156 -23.35 9.35 26.05
C GLN A 156 -23.73 10.66 25.36
N ASN A 157 -23.20 10.87 24.15
CA ASN A 157 -23.55 12.00 23.28
C ASN A 157 -24.72 11.71 22.33
N GLN A 158 -25.51 10.66 22.63
CA GLN A 158 -26.72 10.28 21.90
C GLN A 158 -26.48 9.97 20.42
N LYS A 159 -25.26 9.55 20.08
CA LYS A 159 -24.88 9.12 18.73
C LYS A 159 -25.25 7.65 18.54
N SER A 160 -26.27 7.38 17.73
CA SER A 160 -26.71 6.02 17.39
C SER A 160 -25.97 5.45 16.18
N GLY A 161 -26.16 4.16 15.90
CA GLY A 161 -25.55 3.49 14.76
C GLY A 161 -24.07 3.14 14.94
N VAL A 162 -23.58 3.07 16.17
CA VAL A 162 -22.20 2.66 16.47
C VAL A 162 -22.09 1.13 16.51
N ILE A 163 -21.11 0.57 15.78
CA ILE A 163 -20.88 -0.87 15.68
C ILE A 163 -19.44 -1.24 16.04
N TYR A 164 -19.24 -2.41 16.64
CA TYR A 164 -17.93 -3.08 16.72
C TYR A 164 -17.98 -4.49 16.10
N GLY A 165 -16.82 -5.12 15.89
CA GLY A 165 -16.74 -6.48 15.34
C GLY A 165 -17.35 -6.61 13.95
N TYR A 166 -17.30 -5.53 13.15
CA TYR A 166 -17.89 -5.45 11.82
C TYR A 166 -16.95 -6.01 10.74
N VAL A 167 -17.15 -5.68 9.46
CA VAL A 167 -16.47 -6.32 8.32
C VAL A 167 -14.93 -6.29 8.37
N PHE A 168 -14.35 -5.31 9.07
CA PHE A 168 -12.91 -5.11 9.19
C PHE A 168 -12.27 -6.17 10.07
N ASP A 169 -11.33 -6.94 9.51
CA ASP A 169 -10.52 -7.91 10.25
C ASP A 169 -9.13 -7.38 10.60
N ALA A 170 -8.39 -8.19 11.35
CA ALA A 170 -7.08 -7.83 11.86
C ALA A 170 -6.00 -8.84 11.44
N TYR A 171 -6.06 -9.28 10.18
CA TYR A 171 -5.18 -10.33 9.67
C TYR A 171 -4.03 -9.83 8.79
N TRP A 172 -4.25 -8.76 8.01
CA TRP A 172 -3.32 -8.31 6.99
C TRP A 172 -2.50 -7.06 7.42
N PRO A 173 -1.17 -6.97 7.18
CA PRO A 173 -0.35 -5.85 7.66
C PRO A 173 -0.35 -4.59 6.79
N GLY A 174 -0.80 -4.58 5.54
CA GLY A 174 -0.40 -3.51 4.61
C GLY A 174 -1.16 -2.18 4.68
N GLY A 175 -2.11 -2.02 5.61
CA GLY A 175 -2.69 -0.72 5.94
C GLY A 175 -1.81 0.09 6.90
N THR A 176 -1.91 1.42 6.82
CA THR A 176 -1.39 2.45 7.77
C THR A 176 -1.30 1.96 9.21
N LYS A 177 -2.46 1.68 9.81
CA LYS A 177 -2.62 1.28 11.21
C LYS A 177 -2.30 -0.19 11.42
N ASN A 178 -2.46 -1.02 10.39
CA ASN A 178 -2.24 -2.47 10.48
C ASN A 178 -0.75 -2.77 10.65
N THR A 179 0.11 -2.14 9.85
CA THR A 179 1.57 -2.33 9.93
C THR A 179 2.08 -2.01 11.34
N ALA A 180 1.49 -1.00 11.99
CA ALA A 180 1.84 -0.56 13.33
C ALA A 180 1.73 -1.69 14.38
N TRP A 181 0.80 -2.64 14.20
CA TRP A 181 0.60 -3.74 15.15
C TRP A 181 1.80 -4.66 15.29
N TRP A 182 2.44 -4.99 14.16
CA TRP A 182 3.65 -5.82 14.16
C TRP A 182 4.89 -5.07 14.62
N LYS A 183 4.79 -3.74 14.75
CA LYS A 183 5.84 -2.82 15.21
C LYS A 183 5.59 -2.33 16.65
N ASN A 184 4.79 -3.06 17.42
CA ASN A 184 4.48 -2.81 18.84
C ASN A 184 3.77 -1.47 19.11
N ILE A 185 2.99 -0.98 18.14
CA ILE A 185 2.15 0.24 18.27
C ILE A 185 0.67 -0.16 18.21
N VAL A 186 -0.16 0.45 19.05
CA VAL A 186 -1.59 0.19 19.09
C VAL A 186 -2.28 0.97 17.97
N GLY A 187 -2.52 0.31 16.83
CA GLY A 187 -3.23 0.87 15.67
C GLY A 187 -4.75 0.72 15.77
N LEU A 188 -5.48 1.80 15.52
CA LEU A 188 -6.94 1.89 15.53
C LEU A 188 -7.45 2.33 14.15
N LEU A 189 -8.69 1.94 13.85
CA LEU A 189 -9.44 2.38 12.67
C LEU A 189 -10.83 2.83 13.11
N THR A 190 -11.25 4.00 12.67
CA THR A 190 -12.65 4.41 12.68
C THR A 190 -13.16 4.53 11.26
N GLU A 191 -14.41 4.14 11.03
CA GLU A 191 -15.05 4.16 9.71
C GLU A 191 -16.44 4.74 9.86
N VAL A 192 -16.65 5.96 9.38
CA VAL A 192 -17.92 6.69 9.54
C VAL A 192 -18.71 6.69 8.23
N ALA A 193 -20.03 6.52 8.29
CA ALA A 193 -20.87 6.50 7.10
C ALA A 193 -20.70 7.78 6.27
N SER A 194 -20.51 7.65 4.96
CA SER A 194 -20.32 8.80 4.08
C SER A 194 -21.64 9.52 3.78
N CYS A 195 -21.55 10.82 3.53
CA CYS A 195 -22.55 11.55 2.73
C CYS A 195 -22.07 11.65 1.28
N ARG A 196 -22.72 12.47 0.44
CA ARG A 196 -22.36 12.65 -0.97
C ARG A 196 -21.22 13.67 -1.08
N LEU A 197 -20.01 13.21 -0.74
CA LEU A 197 -18.81 14.02 -0.49
C LEU A 197 -19.02 15.08 0.60
N ALA A 198 -19.54 16.26 0.26
CA ALA A 198 -19.93 17.30 1.22
C ALA A 198 -21.44 17.58 1.25
N SER A 199 -22.22 17.02 0.32
CA SER A 199 -23.67 17.19 0.25
C SER A 199 -24.39 16.18 1.14
N PRO A 200 -25.44 16.60 1.87
CA PRO A 200 -26.27 15.68 2.66
C PRO A 200 -26.90 14.57 1.83
N VAL A 201 -27.18 13.44 2.47
CA VAL A 201 -27.99 12.36 1.92
C VAL A 201 -29.22 12.11 2.80
N GLU A 202 -30.32 11.72 2.17
CA GLU A 202 -31.50 11.18 2.86
C GLU A 202 -31.47 9.66 2.75
N VAL A 203 -31.56 8.97 3.89
CA VAL A 203 -31.57 7.50 3.94
C VAL A 203 -32.82 7.04 4.67
N ALA A 204 -33.76 6.44 3.96
CA ALA A 204 -34.95 5.88 4.58
C ALA A 204 -34.60 4.63 5.41
N SER A 205 -35.39 4.34 6.44
CA SER A 205 -35.17 3.16 7.30
C SER A 205 -35.13 1.84 6.51
N ALA A 206 -35.92 1.73 5.44
CA ALA A 206 -35.95 0.56 4.55
C ALA A 206 -34.71 0.42 3.65
N GLU A 207 -33.88 1.46 3.55
CA GLU A 207 -32.63 1.43 2.78
C GLU A 207 -31.44 0.93 3.62
N LEU A 208 -31.58 0.90 4.94
CA LEU A 208 -30.55 0.45 5.86
C LEU A 208 -30.35 -1.06 5.80
N ARG A 209 -29.09 -1.49 5.74
CA ARG A 209 -28.72 -2.87 5.43
C ARG A 209 -27.61 -3.41 6.31
N GLY A 210 -27.80 -4.66 6.71
CA GLY A 210 -26.74 -5.56 7.15
C GLY A 210 -26.35 -6.45 5.97
N GLY A 211 -26.31 -7.76 6.19
CA GLY A 211 -25.96 -8.76 5.18
C GLY A 211 -24.47 -9.05 5.11
N GLY A 212 -23.67 -8.46 6.01
CA GLY A 212 -22.23 -8.61 6.04
C GLY A 212 -21.74 -9.26 7.33
N LYS A 213 -20.44 -9.57 7.33
CA LYS A 213 -19.71 -10.03 8.51
C LYS A 213 -19.91 -9.06 9.68
N GLY A 214 -20.33 -9.60 10.83
CA GLY A 214 -20.60 -8.81 12.04
C GLY A 214 -22.00 -8.17 12.11
N LEU A 215 -22.75 -8.11 11.00
CA LEU A 215 -24.13 -7.58 10.96
C LEU A 215 -24.95 -8.29 9.88
N ALA A 216 -25.43 -9.49 10.20
CA ALA A 216 -26.23 -10.30 9.26
C ALA A 216 -27.55 -9.61 8.88
N GLU A 217 -28.22 -9.01 9.86
CA GLU A 217 -29.45 -8.23 9.68
C GLU A 217 -29.26 -6.85 10.30
N TYR A 218 -29.82 -5.80 9.69
CA TYR A 218 -29.79 -4.45 10.26
C TYR A 218 -30.75 -4.33 11.44
N ARG A 219 -30.34 -4.85 12.60
CA ARG A 219 -31.16 -4.84 13.82
C ARG A 219 -30.30 -4.76 15.06
N ARG A 220 -30.93 -4.40 16.18
CA ARG A 220 -30.27 -4.36 17.48
C ARG A 220 -29.66 -5.72 17.82
N GLN A 221 -28.38 -5.72 18.17
CA GLN A 221 -27.64 -6.89 18.64
C GLN A 221 -26.48 -6.44 19.54
N THR A 222 -25.78 -7.37 20.19
CA THR A 222 -24.77 -7.05 21.21
C THR A 222 -23.70 -6.08 20.71
N ASN A 223 -23.23 -6.27 19.48
CA ASN A 223 -22.22 -5.41 18.86
C ASN A 223 -22.77 -4.19 18.12
N PHE A 224 -24.10 -4.01 18.13
CA PHE A 224 -24.81 -2.91 17.49
C PHE A 224 -26.10 -2.58 18.29
N PRO A 225 -25.96 -2.08 19.53
CA PRO A 225 -27.08 -2.01 20.49
C PRO A 225 -28.09 -0.90 20.18
N ASN A 226 -27.67 0.16 19.48
CA ASN A 226 -28.49 1.32 19.19
C ASN A 226 -28.53 1.61 17.68
N PRO A 227 -29.30 0.87 16.86
CA PRO A 227 -29.37 1.13 15.42
C PRO A 227 -29.84 2.55 15.09
N TRP A 228 -29.21 3.17 14.08
CA TRP A 228 -29.66 4.46 13.57
C TRP A 228 -30.97 4.27 12.77
N PRO A 229 -32.01 5.10 13.00
CA PRO A 229 -33.33 4.84 12.44
C PRO A 229 -33.51 5.24 10.97
N GLY A 230 -32.52 5.90 10.35
CA GLY A 230 -32.68 6.60 9.08
C GLY A 230 -32.90 8.11 9.28
N GLY A 231 -32.87 8.86 8.18
CA GLY A 231 -33.04 10.30 8.13
C GLY A 231 -31.94 11.02 7.34
N THR A 232 -31.81 12.32 7.55
CA THR A 232 -30.75 13.11 6.93
C THR A 232 -29.40 12.81 7.57
N TRP A 233 -28.39 12.58 6.74
CA TRP A 233 -27.00 12.42 7.15
C TRP A 233 -26.11 13.45 6.44
N ARG A 234 -25.37 14.27 7.21
CA ARG A 234 -24.60 15.42 6.74
C ARG A 234 -23.12 15.25 7.02
N LEU A 235 -22.28 16.03 6.34
CA LEU A 235 -20.86 16.15 6.67
C LEU A 235 -20.62 16.53 8.15
N ARG A 236 -21.48 17.40 8.71
CA ARG A 236 -21.43 17.77 10.13
C ARG A 236 -21.63 16.57 11.06
N ASP A 237 -22.52 15.64 10.69
CA ASP A 237 -22.75 14.42 11.50
C ASP A 237 -21.47 13.57 11.51
N ILE A 238 -20.80 13.43 10.36
CA ILE A 238 -19.50 12.72 10.26
C ILE A 238 -18.46 13.36 11.19
N MET A 239 -18.29 14.68 11.07
CA MET A 239 -17.32 15.42 11.88
C MET A 239 -17.60 15.30 13.39
N ASP A 240 -18.87 15.30 13.81
CA ASP A 240 -19.22 15.15 15.23
C ASP A 240 -18.88 13.75 15.76
N TYR A 241 -19.17 12.70 14.99
CA TYR A 241 -18.85 11.33 15.39
C TYR A 241 -17.34 11.14 15.54
N GLU A 242 -16.57 11.57 14.53
CA GLU A 242 -15.11 11.49 14.60
C GLU A 242 -14.59 12.31 15.78
N ARG A 243 -15.03 13.55 15.94
CA ARG A 243 -14.57 14.42 17.04
C ARG A 243 -14.76 13.78 18.42
N ILE A 244 -15.92 13.17 18.67
CA ILE A 244 -16.19 12.48 19.94
C ILE A 244 -15.25 11.28 20.13
N ALA A 245 -15.00 10.50 19.07
CA ALA A 245 -14.08 9.38 19.13
C ALA A 245 -12.62 9.82 19.33
N SER A 246 -12.17 10.89 18.68
CA SER A 246 -10.82 11.43 18.84
C SER A 246 -10.60 12.05 20.24
N ASP A 247 -11.61 12.70 20.82
CA ASP A 247 -11.55 13.16 22.22
C ASP A 247 -11.49 11.96 23.20
N ALA A 248 -12.28 10.91 22.96
CA ALA A 248 -12.23 9.68 23.77
C ALA A 248 -10.85 8.99 23.70
N LEU A 249 -10.21 9.02 22.53
CA LEU A 249 -8.83 8.55 22.36
C LEU A 249 -7.86 9.34 23.24
N LEU A 250 -7.92 10.68 23.21
CA LEU A 250 -7.05 11.53 24.05
C LEU A 250 -7.28 11.27 25.54
N GLU A 251 -8.53 11.12 25.95
CA GLU A 251 -8.89 10.81 27.33
C GLU A 251 -8.20 9.52 27.80
N VAL A 252 -8.33 8.43 27.05
CA VAL A 252 -7.73 7.14 27.42
C VAL A 252 -6.20 7.24 27.39
N CYS A 253 -5.63 7.90 26.37
CA CYS A 253 -4.18 8.09 26.27
C CYS A 253 -3.62 8.86 27.47
N SER A 254 -4.35 9.87 27.98
CA SER A 254 -3.96 10.65 29.15
C SER A 254 -4.08 9.85 30.46
N THR A 255 -5.24 9.23 30.66
CA THR A 255 -5.60 8.56 31.92
C THR A 255 -4.87 7.23 32.11
N HIS A 256 -4.54 6.54 31.01
CA HIS A 256 -3.84 5.25 31.02
C HIS A 256 -2.41 5.33 30.43
N ARG A 257 -1.81 6.54 30.40
CA ARG A 257 -0.48 6.79 29.80
C ARG A 257 0.61 5.82 30.28
N ALA A 258 0.60 5.48 31.57
CA ALA A 258 1.61 4.60 32.16
C ALA A 258 1.49 3.17 31.63
N ASP A 259 0.26 2.69 31.44
CA ASP A 259 -0.01 1.34 30.91
C ASP A 259 0.32 1.26 29.42
N LEU A 260 0.01 2.29 28.65
CA LEU A 260 0.35 2.36 27.22
C LEU A 260 1.87 2.41 26.99
N LEU A 261 2.60 3.23 27.77
CA LEU A 261 4.06 3.32 27.71
C LEU A 261 4.73 1.99 28.10
N LYS A 262 4.34 1.41 29.23
CA LYS A 262 4.86 0.11 29.68
C LYS A 262 4.48 -1.01 28.73
N GLY A 263 3.26 -1.00 28.20
CA GLY A 263 2.75 -1.98 27.26
C GLY A 263 3.59 -2.04 25.99
N LYS A 264 3.95 -0.89 25.40
CA LYS A 264 4.85 -0.84 24.25
C LYS A 264 6.21 -1.49 24.54
N VAL A 265 6.83 -1.15 25.67
CA VAL A 265 8.12 -1.73 26.08
C VAL A 265 7.99 -3.24 26.28
N HIS A 266 6.94 -3.69 26.97
CA HIS A 266 6.70 -5.10 27.22
C HIS A 266 6.51 -5.88 25.92
N MET A 267 5.69 -5.39 24.99
CA MET A 267 5.51 -6.03 23.68
C MET A 267 6.84 -6.14 22.92
N ALA A 268 7.67 -5.11 22.95
CA ALA A 268 8.98 -5.10 22.30
C ALA A 268 9.97 -6.10 22.94
N LEU A 269 10.01 -6.17 24.27
CA LEU A 269 10.84 -7.15 25.00
C LEU A 269 10.40 -8.58 24.71
N ASP A 270 9.08 -8.83 24.70
CA ASP A 270 8.54 -10.13 24.33
C ASP A 270 8.86 -10.49 22.88
N ALA A 271 8.96 -9.52 21.97
CA ALA A 271 9.38 -9.76 20.59
C ALA A 271 10.80 -10.34 20.53
N LEU A 272 11.71 -9.88 21.41
CA LEU A 272 13.09 -10.40 21.48
C LEU A 272 13.14 -11.90 21.82
N THR A 273 12.15 -12.39 22.57
CA THR A 273 12.07 -13.81 22.95
C THR A 273 11.62 -14.74 21.82
N LEU A 274 11.07 -14.19 20.73
CA LEU A 274 10.67 -14.96 19.55
C LEU A 274 11.88 -15.36 18.68
N GLY A 275 12.97 -14.61 18.81
CA GLY A 275 14.24 -14.87 18.16
C GLY A 275 15.25 -15.56 19.07
N LYS A 276 16.44 -15.82 18.53
CA LYS A 276 17.55 -16.41 19.27
C LYS A 276 18.81 -15.60 19.02
N ALA A 277 19.60 -15.37 20.07
CA ALA A 277 20.90 -14.73 19.93
C ALA A 277 21.79 -15.54 18.96
N GLY A 278 22.40 -14.86 17.99
CA GLY A 278 23.24 -15.48 16.98
C GLY A 278 22.50 -16.15 15.81
N GLU A 279 21.16 -16.16 15.81
CA GLU A 279 20.32 -16.59 14.68
C GLU A 279 19.91 -15.38 13.83
N TYR A 280 19.96 -15.53 12.52
CA TYR A 280 19.69 -14.47 11.54
C TYR A 280 18.83 -15.00 10.39
N TYR A 281 18.04 -14.12 9.79
CA TYR A 281 17.65 -14.29 8.39
C TYR A 281 18.81 -13.79 7.51
N LYS A 282 19.25 -14.60 6.55
CA LYS A 282 20.28 -14.26 5.58
C LYS A 282 19.65 -14.00 4.21
N ILE A 283 20.01 -12.87 3.62
CA ILE A 283 19.73 -12.52 2.23
C ILE A 283 21.08 -12.45 1.52
N SER A 284 21.38 -13.42 0.66
CA SER A 284 22.64 -13.46 -0.09
C SER A 284 22.54 -12.59 -1.35
N GLU A 285 23.60 -11.85 -1.69
CA GLU A 285 23.72 -11.22 -3.01
C GLU A 285 24.03 -12.25 -4.12
N GLN A 286 24.41 -13.50 -3.79
CA GLN A 286 24.66 -14.55 -4.79
C GLN A 286 23.37 -15.28 -5.21
N GLN A 287 22.41 -14.52 -5.74
CA GLN A 287 21.14 -15.03 -6.27
C GLN A 287 20.93 -14.53 -7.70
N SER A 288 19.86 -14.98 -8.37
CA SER A 288 19.55 -14.60 -9.76
C SER A 288 19.36 -13.09 -9.95
N ASP A 289 18.76 -12.40 -8.97
CA ASP A 289 18.61 -10.94 -8.95
C ASP A 289 19.23 -10.32 -7.69
N PRO A 290 20.56 -10.03 -7.70
CA PRO A 290 21.24 -9.43 -6.57
C PRO A 290 20.69 -8.04 -6.21
N VAL A 291 20.14 -7.32 -7.20
CA VAL A 291 19.59 -5.98 -6.97
C VAL A 291 18.26 -6.08 -6.21
N ALA A 292 17.42 -7.07 -6.53
CA ALA A 292 16.21 -7.34 -5.76
C ALA A 292 16.53 -7.78 -4.32
N ALA A 293 17.58 -8.60 -4.14
CA ALA A 293 18.06 -9.01 -2.82
C ALA A 293 18.48 -7.81 -1.95
N SER A 294 19.33 -6.92 -2.47
CA SER A 294 19.69 -5.68 -1.77
C SER A 294 18.50 -4.76 -1.56
N ARG A 295 17.59 -4.62 -2.54
CA ARG A 295 16.36 -3.82 -2.42
C ARG A 295 15.51 -4.29 -1.25
N LEU A 296 15.35 -5.62 -1.08
CA LEU A 296 14.61 -6.19 0.05
C LEU A 296 15.28 -5.86 1.39
N ALA A 297 16.60 -5.99 1.49
CA ALA A 297 17.33 -5.61 2.70
C ALA A 297 17.16 -4.12 3.05
N HIS A 298 17.27 -3.23 2.05
CA HIS A 298 17.01 -1.79 2.22
C HIS A 298 15.56 -1.49 2.63
N LEU A 299 14.58 -2.17 2.03
CA LEU A 299 13.17 -2.03 2.39
C LEU A 299 12.88 -2.45 3.84
N LEU A 300 13.51 -3.53 4.31
CA LEU A 300 13.35 -4.00 5.69
C LEU A 300 13.98 -3.02 6.68
N ARG A 301 15.15 -2.46 6.34
CA ARG A 301 15.76 -1.35 7.08
C ARG A 301 14.84 -0.12 7.09
N GLU A 302 14.30 0.28 5.94
CA GLU A 302 13.35 1.39 5.82
C GLU A 302 12.09 1.18 6.66
N ASN A 303 11.67 -0.07 6.86
CA ASN A 303 10.58 -0.42 7.77
C ASN A 303 10.95 -0.35 9.26
N GLY A 304 12.22 -0.19 9.60
CA GLY A 304 12.73 -0.08 10.98
C GLY A 304 13.39 -1.34 11.52
N ALA A 305 13.63 -2.37 10.70
CA ALA A 305 14.35 -3.56 11.13
C ALA A 305 15.86 -3.32 11.20
N ASP A 306 16.52 -3.98 12.15
CA ASP A 306 17.97 -4.06 12.21
C ASP A 306 18.46 -4.96 11.07
N VAL A 307 19.24 -4.37 10.16
CA VAL A 307 19.83 -5.04 9.01
C VAL A 307 21.34 -4.79 9.03
N LEU A 308 22.09 -5.89 9.08
CA LEU A 308 23.54 -5.89 9.04
C LEU A 308 24.01 -6.37 7.66
N TRP A 309 25.23 -6.01 7.29
CA TRP A 309 25.87 -6.42 6.05
C TRP A 309 27.35 -6.73 6.28
N THR A 310 27.91 -7.60 5.45
CA THR A 310 29.34 -7.89 5.40
C THR A 310 29.79 -8.13 3.97
N SER A 311 30.97 -7.61 3.63
CA SER A 311 31.62 -7.86 2.35
C SER A 311 32.24 -9.26 2.26
N THR A 312 32.42 -9.96 3.39
CA THR A 312 33.11 -11.26 3.45
C THR A 312 32.44 -12.30 2.58
N ASP A 313 31.12 -12.43 2.67
CA ASP A 313 30.31 -13.31 1.83
C ASP A 313 29.19 -12.56 1.09
N ARG A 314 29.25 -11.22 1.07
CA ARG A 314 28.30 -10.33 0.38
C ARG A 314 26.84 -10.69 0.68
N ALA A 315 26.47 -10.54 1.94
CA ALA A 315 25.13 -10.89 2.40
C ALA A 315 24.62 -9.90 3.45
N PHE A 316 23.30 -9.78 3.49
CA PHE A 316 22.57 -9.07 4.52
C PHE A 316 22.09 -10.04 5.59
N TYR A 317 22.15 -9.61 6.83
CA TYR A 317 21.82 -10.39 8.01
C TYR A 317 20.85 -9.62 8.89
N LEU A 318 19.67 -10.19 9.13
CA LEU A 318 18.66 -9.63 10.02
C LEU A 318 18.61 -10.49 11.29
N PRO A 319 19.09 -9.99 12.44
CA PRO A 319 19.02 -10.73 13.70
C PRO A 319 17.58 -11.14 14.00
N THR A 320 17.33 -12.40 14.37
CA THR A 320 15.95 -12.81 14.73
C THR A 320 15.53 -12.24 16.09
N GLN A 321 16.49 -11.96 16.97
CA GLN A 321 16.29 -11.33 18.27
C GLN A 321 16.37 -9.79 18.15
N GLN A 322 15.28 -9.16 17.73
CA GLN A 322 15.13 -7.70 17.67
C GLN A 322 13.68 -7.27 17.94
N PRO A 323 13.39 -6.01 18.33
CA PRO A 323 12.02 -5.56 18.63
C PRO A 323 11.02 -5.76 17.47
N MET A 324 11.55 -5.79 16.24
CA MET A 324 10.80 -6.00 14.99
C MET A 324 10.62 -7.48 14.62
N ALA A 325 10.97 -8.44 15.49
CA ALA A 325 10.94 -9.87 15.18
C ALA A 325 9.57 -10.36 14.67
N ARG A 326 8.46 -9.82 15.20
CA ARG A 326 7.10 -10.13 14.72
C ARG A 326 6.89 -9.65 13.28
N PHE A 327 7.25 -8.39 13.01
CA PHE A 327 7.15 -7.82 11.66
C PHE A 327 8.01 -8.59 10.66
N LEU A 328 9.28 -8.85 10.99
CA LEU A 328 10.17 -9.64 10.13
C LEU A 328 9.60 -11.02 9.84
N HIS A 329 9.14 -11.73 10.87
CA HIS A 329 8.50 -13.02 10.64
C HIS A 329 7.30 -12.89 9.69
N GLU A 330 6.45 -11.89 9.90
CA GLU A 330 5.24 -11.70 9.10
C GLU A 330 5.55 -11.50 7.62
N VAL A 331 6.47 -10.59 7.29
CA VAL A 331 6.76 -10.23 5.90
C VAL A 331 7.74 -11.18 5.22
N LEU A 332 8.54 -11.94 5.96
CA LEU A 332 9.55 -12.85 5.39
C LEU A 332 9.06 -14.30 5.23
N THR A 333 7.88 -14.65 5.78
CA THR A 333 7.36 -16.02 5.71
C THR A 333 6.12 -16.13 4.84
N LYS A 334 5.76 -17.36 4.46
CA LYS A 334 4.57 -17.64 3.66
C LYS A 334 3.33 -17.56 4.55
N GLN A 335 2.35 -16.77 4.14
CA GLN A 335 1.06 -16.67 4.82
C GLN A 335 0.25 -17.97 4.70
N ARG A 336 -0.46 -18.32 5.77
CA ARG A 336 -1.47 -19.37 5.77
C ARG A 336 -2.74 -18.79 6.36
N TYR A 337 -3.74 -18.58 5.50
CA TYR A 337 -5.01 -18.00 5.92
C TYR A 337 -5.70 -18.91 6.95
N PRO A 338 -6.11 -18.38 8.12
CA PRO A 338 -6.68 -19.17 9.19
C PRO A 338 -8.08 -19.67 8.83
N LYS A 339 -8.31 -20.96 9.04
CA LYS A 339 -9.59 -21.64 8.74
C LYS A 339 -10.60 -21.43 9.87
N ILE A 340 -11.16 -20.22 9.97
CA ILE A 340 -12.12 -19.84 11.00
C ILE A 340 -13.54 -19.88 10.45
N LYS A 341 -14.46 -20.57 11.13
CA LYS A 341 -15.89 -20.58 10.81
C LYS A 341 -16.66 -19.62 11.74
N PRO A 342 -17.59 -18.79 11.23
CA PRO A 342 -18.49 -17.99 12.05
C PRO A 342 -19.44 -18.85 12.90
N ALA A 343 -19.87 -20.00 12.37
CA ALA A 343 -20.68 -21.00 13.05
C ALA A 343 -20.39 -22.42 12.52
N ALA A 344 -20.73 -23.47 13.29
CA ALA A 344 -20.32 -24.85 13.00
C ALA A 344 -20.65 -25.33 11.55
N SER A 345 -21.81 -24.93 11.02
CA SER A 345 -22.33 -25.32 9.70
C SER A 345 -22.08 -24.29 8.58
N THR A 346 -21.26 -23.27 8.83
CA THR A 346 -20.95 -22.23 7.84
C THR A 346 -19.60 -22.46 7.17
N ASP A 347 -19.42 -21.84 6.01
CA ASP A 347 -18.13 -21.75 5.33
C ASP A 347 -17.11 -20.96 6.16
N TYR A 348 -15.84 -21.11 5.82
CA TYR A 348 -14.79 -20.31 6.43
C TYR A 348 -14.95 -18.84 6.06
N PHE A 349 -14.55 -17.93 6.96
CA PHE A 349 -14.41 -16.52 6.60
C PHE A 349 -13.51 -16.37 5.39
N THR A 350 -13.94 -15.62 4.38
CA THR A 350 -13.06 -15.18 3.30
C THR A 350 -12.17 -14.04 3.78
N PRO A 351 -10.95 -13.89 3.24
CA PRO A 351 -10.12 -12.73 3.49
C PRO A 351 -10.89 -11.45 3.16
N TYR A 352 -10.73 -10.42 3.99
CA TYR A 352 -11.32 -9.10 3.70
C TYR A 352 -10.62 -8.38 2.53
N ASP A 353 -9.29 -8.53 2.42
CA ASP A 353 -8.45 -7.67 1.55
C ASP A 353 -7.57 -8.49 0.58
N VAL A 354 -6.49 -9.10 1.07
CA VAL A 354 -5.49 -9.80 0.24
C VAL A 354 -5.12 -11.17 0.79
N THR A 355 -4.49 -11.99 -0.06
CA THR A 355 -4.17 -13.40 0.24
C THR A 355 -2.68 -13.66 0.54
N THR A 356 -1.77 -12.74 0.20
CA THR A 356 -0.33 -12.85 0.52
C THR A 356 0.37 -11.49 0.58
N TRP A 357 1.47 -11.43 1.34
CA TRP A 357 2.35 -10.27 1.52
C TRP A 357 3.78 -10.70 1.88
N SER A 358 4.16 -11.90 1.43
CA SER A 358 5.51 -12.42 1.64
C SER A 358 6.47 -11.68 0.69
N LEU A 359 7.23 -10.73 1.24
CA LEU A 359 8.18 -9.93 0.47
C LEU A 359 9.19 -10.79 -0.33
N PRO A 360 9.76 -11.88 0.21
CA PRO A 360 10.64 -12.76 -0.56
C PRO A 360 9.95 -13.34 -1.80
N LEU A 361 8.70 -13.80 -1.67
CA LEU A 361 7.93 -14.34 -2.80
C LEU A 361 7.55 -13.26 -3.81
N MET A 362 7.15 -12.08 -3.33
CA MET A 362 6.77 -10.96 -4.20
C MET A 362 7.96 -10.40 -4.98
N MET A 363 9.16 -10.44 -4.40
CA MET A 363 10.38 -9.89 -5.00
C MET A 363 11.27 -10.93 -5.68
N GLY A 364 10.90 -12.22 -5.60
CA GLY A 364 11.71 -13.31 -6.16
C GLY A 364 13.06 -13.50 -5.46
N VAL A 365 13.13 -13.20 -4.15
CA VAL A 365 14.36 -13.27 -3.35
C VAL A 365 14.32 -14.50 -2.44
N GLU A 366 15.41 -15.25 -2.38
CA GLU A 366 15.53 -16.36 -1.44
C GLU A 366 16.06 -15.87 -0.09
N ILE A 367 15.49 -16.42 0.98
CA ILE A 367 15.93 -16.12 2.35
C ILE A 367 16.08 -17.43 3.09
N GLU A 368 17.17 -17.55 3.85
CA GLU A 368 17.40 -18.67 4.77
C GLU A 368 17.55 -18.19 6.22
N LYS A 369 17.19 -19.05 7.17
CA LYS A 369 17.56 -18.85 8.58
C LYS A 369 18.89 -19.54 8.83
N THR A 370 19.81 -18.85 9.50
CA THR A 370 21.16 -19.37 9.76
C THR A 370 21.71 -18.90 11.10
N THR A 371 22.76 -19.59 11.58
CA THR A 371 23.55 -19.21 12.75
C THR A 371 24.97 -18.89 12.30
N LEU A 372 25.50 -17.74 12.73
CA LEU A 372 26.82 -17.29 12.28
C LEU A 372 27.94 -17.72 13.22
N THR A 373 29.11 -18.00 12.65
CA THR A 373 30.34 -18.22 13.43
C THR A 373 30.78 -16.91 14.12
N PRO A 374 31.49 -16.99 15.26
CA PRO A 374 31.97 -15.79 15.95
C PRO A 374 32.85 -14.88 15.07
N ASP A 375 33.61 -15.45 14.13
CA ASP A 375 34.47 -14.66 13.25
C ASP A 375 33.68 -13.91 12.18
N LEU A 376 32.65 -14.53 11.59
CA LEU A 376 31.77 -13.83 10.65
C LEU A 376 30.96 -12.73 11.36
N GLN A 377 30.48 -12.99 12.59
CA GLN A 377 29.75 -11.99 13.39
C GLN A 377 30.56 -10.71 13.62
N LYS A 378 31.88 -10.81 13.82
CA LYS A 378 32.76 -9.64 13.99
C LYS A 378 32.88 -8.77 12.74
N THR A 379 32.55 -9.30 11.56
CA THR A 379 32.62 -8.55 10.29
C THR A 379 31.33 -7.79 9.97
N LEU A 380 30.25 -8.06 10.71
CA LEU A 380 28.96 -7.43 10.47
C LEU A 380 28.99 -5.95 10.84
N ARG A 381 28.40 -5.12 9.99
CA ARG A 381 28.11 -3.71 10.29
C ARG A 381 26.69 -3.38 9.87
N PRO A 382 26.07 -2.32 10.44
CA PRO A 382 24.82 -1.79 9.89
C PRO A 382 24.94 -1.52 8.38
N ILE A 383 23.89 -1.87 7.65
CA ILE A 383 23.80 -1.57 6.21
C ILE A 383 23.85 -0.05 5.97
N GLN A 384 24.52 0.35 4.90
CA GLN A 384 24.66 1.73 4.42
C GLN A 384 23.95 1.89 3.08
N GLU A 385 23.58 3.12 2.72
CA GLU A 385 22.87 3.41 1.46
C GLU A 385 23.64 3.01 0.19
N THR A 386 24.95 2.83 0.31
CA THR A 386 25.86 2.41 -0.76
C THR A 386 26.00 0.89 -0.90
N ASP A 387 25.41 0.09 -0.02
CA ASP A 387 25.56 -1.38 0.02
C ASP A 387 24.70 -2.07 -1.05
N TRP A 388 25.12 -1.91 -2.29
CA TRP A 388 24.48 -2.48 -3.46
C TRP A 388 25.45 -3.38 -4.23
N PRO A 389 24.92 -4.26 -5.10
CA PRO A 389 25.75 -5.10 -5.94
C PRO A 389 26.64 -4.25 -6.85
N GLU A 390 27.75 -4.83 -7.28
CA GLU A 390 28.63 -4.17 -8.25
C GLU A 390 27.88 -3.87 -9.54
N SER A 391 28.18 -2.73 -10.14
CA SER A 391 27.58 -2.27 -11.40
C SER A 391 28.60 -1.48 -12.23
N GLY A 392 28.31 -1.31 -13.52
CA GLY A 392 29.24 -0.72 -14.48
C GLY A 392 29.80 -1.77 -15.44
N LEU A 393 31.04 -1.57 -15.88
CA LEU A 393 31.70 -2.41 -16.89
C LEU A 393 32.74 -3.33 -16.21
N ALA A 394 32.76 -4.60 -16.59
CA ALA A 394 33.75 -5.59 -16.18
C ALA A 394 34.29 -6.34 -17.41
N GLY A 395 35.22 -7.29 -17.20
CA GLY A 395 35.73 -8.15 -18.26
C GLY A 395 36.86 -7.52 -19.09
N ALA A 396 36.82 -7.71 -20.41
CA ALA A 396 37.89 -7.27 -21.32
C ALA A 396 38.04 -5.74 -21.36
N ALA A 397 39.27 -5.25 -21.30
CA ALA A 397 39.58 -3.80 -21.35
C ALA A 397 39.19 -3.13 -22.67
N ILE A 398 39.24 -3.87 -23.78
CA ILE A 398 38.78 -3.45 -25.11
C ILE A 398 37.82 -4.52 -25.64
N PRO A 399 36.53 -4.47 -25.26
CA PRO A 399 35.58 -5.49 -25.64
C PRO A 399 35.01 -5.26 -27.05
N ALA A 400 34.76 -6.35 -27.76
CA ALA A 400 34.03 -6.33 -29.04
C ALA A 400 32.52 -6.14 -28.82
N VAL A 401 32.00 -6.57 -27.68
CA VAL A 401 30.60 -6.43 -27.26
C VAL A 401 30.49 -6.60 -25.74
N TYR A 402 29.48 -6.01 -25.11
CA TYR A 402 29.13 -6.27 -23.72
C TYR A 402 27.97 -7.25 -23.61
N ALA A 403 27.98 -8.12 -22.62
CA ALA A 403 26.91 -9.08 -22.36
C ALA A 403 26.36 -8.97 -20.93
N VAL A 404 25.07 -9.26 -20.77
CA VAL A 404 24.41 -9.35 -19.46
C VAL A 404 23.24 -10.34 -19.49
N SER A 405 23.07 -11.11 -18.40
CA SER A 405 21.90 -11.99 -18.22
C SER A 405 20.60 -11.17 -18.14
N HIS A 406 19.46 -11.77 -18.47
CA HIS A 406 18.14 -11.13 -18.35
C HIS A 406 17.46 -11.40 -17.01
N GLU A 407 18.12 -12.13 -16.10
CA GLU A 407 17.53 -12.61 -14.85
C GLU A 407 17.22 -11.50 -13.84
N SER A 408 17.98 -10.40 -13.83
CA SER A 408 17.68 -9.26 -12.96
C SER A 408 16.64 -8.34 -13.59
N ASN A 409 15.65 -7.93 -12.81
CA ASN A 409 14.62 -6.98 -13.25
C ASN A 409 15.23 -5.66 -13.74
N SER A 410 16.36 -5.25 -13.16
CA SER A 410 17.07 -4.01 -13.51
C SER A 410 17.54 -3.97 -14.97
N VAL A 411 17.65 -5.13 -15.62
CA VAL A 411 18.01 -5.23 -17.04
C VAL A 411 16.88 -4.70 -17.92
N SER A 412 15.63 -4.79 -17.50
CA SER A 412 14.49 -4.17 -18.21
C SER A 412 14.62 -2.65 -18.26
N LEU A 413 15.06 -2.04 -17.16
CA LEU A 413 15.34 -0.60 -17.12
C LEU A 413 16.50 -0.24 -18.07
N LEU A 414 17.58 -1.02 -18.04
CA LEU A 414 18.73 -0.83 -18.94
C LEU A 414 18.32 -0.94 -20.42
N ILE A 415 17.50 -1.93 -20.78
CA ILE A 415 16.98 -2.10 -22.15
C ILE A 415 16.27 -0.82 -22.60
N ASN A 416 15.34 -0.32 -21.79
CA ASN A 416 14.54 0.85 -22.13
C ASN A 416 15.41 2.11 -22.23
N GLU A 417 16.38 2.30 -21.34
CA GLU A 417 17.33 3.42 -21.43
C GLU A 417 18.19 3.37 -22.69
N LEU A 418 18.72 2.20 -23.05
CA LEU A 418 19.52 2.03 -24.27
C LEU A 418 18.71 2.34 -25.52
N LEU A 419 17.45 1.90 -25.58
CA LEU A 419 16.60 2.02 -26.76
C LEU A 419 16.02 3.43 -26.98
N LYS A 420 16.13 4.33 -26.00
CA LYS A 420 15.82 5.77 -26.19
C LYS A 420 16.68 6.40 -27.29
N ASP A 421 17.93 5.98 -27.42
CA ASP A 421 18.77 6.34 -28.57
C ASP A 421 18.62 5.32 -29.68
N LYS A 422 17.79 5.65 -30.68
CA LYS A 422 17.46 4.79 -31.82
C LYS A 422 18.65 4.39 -32.69
N ARG A 423 19.84 4.95 -32.46
CA ARG A 423 21.09 4.56 -33.15
C ARG A 423 21.78 3.38 -32.48
N ARG A 424 21.42 3.04 -31.23
CA ARG A 424 22.02 1.91 -30.52
C ARG A 424 21.55 0.59 -31.09
N VAL A 425 22.46 -0.36 -31.14
CA VAL A 425 22.17 -1.76 -31.47
C VAL A 425 22.19 -2.54 -30.16
N VAL A 426 21.02 -2.98 -29.74
CA VAL A 426 20.84 -3.89 -28.60
C VAL A 426 20.32 -5.20 -29.17
N ARG A 427 20.97 -6.31 -28.84
CA ARG A 427 20.58 -7.64 -29.35
C ARG A 427 20.25 -8.60 -28.23
N LEU A 428 19.29 -9.47 -28.47
CA LEU A 428 18.89 -10.55 -27.60
C LEU A 428 19.49 -11.86 -28.11
N ALA A 429 20.24 -12.58 -27.27
CA ALA A 429 20.76 -13.90 -27.59
C ALA A 429 19.62 -14.92 -27.65
N ARG A 430 19.50 -15.69 -28.74
CA ARG A 430 18.48 -16.76 -28.86
C ARG A 430 18.93 -18.09 -28.25
N GLN A 431 20.20 -18.21 -27.96
CA GLN A 431 20.81 -19.41 -27.42
C GLN A 431 21.71 -19.03 -26.25
N ALA A 432 21.84 -19.95 -25.28
CA ALA A 432 22.81 -19.79 -24.23
C ALA A 432 24.23 -19.89 -24.81
N PHE A 433 25.18 -19.19 -24.20
CA PHE A 433 26.58 -19.22 -24.62
C PHE A 433 27.49 -19.03 -23.41
N THR A 434 28.77 -19.39 -23.59
CA THR A 434 29.79 -19.22 -22.55
C THR A 434 30.90 -18.34 -23.09
N SER A 435 31.39 -17.40 -22.28
CA SER A 435 32.56 -16.59 -22.59
C SER A 435 33.36 -16.33 -21.33
N ASN A 436 34.69 -16.48 -21.39
CA ASN A 436 35.60 -16.29 -20.26
C ASN A 436 35.18 -17.06 -18.98
N GLY A 437 34.67 -18.28 -19.15
CA GLY A 437 34.21 -19.13 -18.04
C GLY A 437 32.88 -18.69 -17.40
N ARG A 438 32.22 -17.63 -17.90
CA ARG A 438 30.87 -17.22 -17.49
C ARG A 438 29.83 -17.73 -18.48
N SER A 439 28.73 -18.25 -17.94
CA SER A 439 27.57 -18.72 -18.70
C SER A 439 26.54 -17.60 -18.82
N PHE A 440 25.97 -17.44 -20.01
CA PHE A 440 24.91 -16.49 -20.32
C PHE A 440 23.71 -17.29 -20.86
N PRO A 441 22.53 -17.26 -20.19
CA PRO A 441 21.36 -17.99 -20.68
C PRO A 441 20.81 -17.38 -21.97
N ALA A 442 20.02 -18.15 -22.71
CA ALA A 442 19.20 -17.60 -23.81
C ALA A 442 18.34 -16.45 -23.28
N GLY A 443 18.22 -15.35 -24.02
CA GLY A 443 17.61 -14.09 -23.58
C GLY A 443 18.63 -13.07 -23.05
N SER A 444 19.90 -13.44 -22.88
CA SER A 444 20.94 -12.47 -22.50
C SER A 444 21.07 -11.33 -23.51
N LEU A 445 21.32 -10.13 -23.01
CA LEU A 445 21.51 -8.93 -23.80
C LEU A 445 22.95 -8.85 -24.31
N LEU A 446 23.12 -8.38 -25.55
CA LEU A 446 24.37 -7.97 -26.15
C LEU A 446 24.29 -6.49 -26.54
N VAL A 447 25.23 -5.68 -26.07
CA VAL A 447 25.24 -4.23 -26.25
C VAL A 447 26.58 -3.78 -26.83
N GLU A 448 26.54 -2.94 -27.87
CA GLU A 448 27.73 -2.36 -28.47
C GLU A 448 28.46 -1.41 -27.51
N PRO A 449 29.80 -1.34 -27.53
CA PRO A 449 30.56 -0.37 -26.75
C PRO A 449 30.13 1.07 -27.07
N ALA A 450 29.90 1.88 -26.03
CA ALA A 450 29.56 3.29 -26.15
C ALA A 450 30.18 4.10 -24.99
N PRO A 451 30.53 5.39 -25.20
CA PRO A 451 31.21 6.20 -24.18
C PRO A 451 30.47 6.34 -22.85
N ASP A 452 29.14 6.36 -22.87
CA ASP A 452 28.27 6.57 -21.70
C ASP A 452 27.76 5.25 -21.07
N LEU A 453 28.13 4.10 -21.65
CA LEU A 453 27.60 2.80 -21.24
C LEU A 453 27.96 2.45 -19.78
N ALA A 454 29.13 2.90 -19.31
CA ALA A 454 29.56 2.70 -17.93
C ALA A 454 28.64 3.42 -16.93
N ASP A 455 28.30 4.68 -17.21
CA ASP A 455 27.44 5.49 -16.35
C ASP A 455 26.01 4.98 -16.38
N LEU A 456 25.53 4.56 -17.55
CA LEU A 456 24.21 3.96 -17.69
C LEU A 456 24.10 2.64 -16.91
N ALA A 457 25.09 1.75 -17.05
CA ALA A 457 25.14 0.49 -16.30
C ALA A 457 25.12 0.72 -14.78
N LYS A 458 25.87 1.73 -14.29
CA LYS A 458 25.83 2.14 -12.87
C LYS A 458 24.46 2.69 -12.45
N ALA A 459 23.87 3.58 -13.26
CA ALA A 459 22.56 4.16 -12.97
C ALA A 459 21.45 3.11 -12.89
N CYS A 460 21.51 2.10 -13.77
CA CYS A 460 20.59 0.96 -13.75
C CYS A 460 20.96 -0.13 -12.73
N ARG A 461 22.10 -0.02 -12.04
CA ARG A 461 22.63 -1.02 -11.10
C ARG A 461 22.87 -2.40 -11.75
N VAL A 462 23.39 -2.39 -12.98
CA VAL A 462 23.70 -3.60 -13.76
C VAL A 462 25.21 -3.67 -14.01
N GLN A 463 25.79 -4.87 -13.92
CA GLN A 463 27.16 -5.13 -14.36
C GLN A 463 27.15 -5.74 -15.76
N LEU A 464 27.83 -5.07 -16.70
CA LEU A 464 28.01 -5.51 -18.08
C LEU A 464 29.38 -6.18 -18.24
N GLU A 465 29.39 -7.41 -18.76
CA GLU A 465 30.63 -8.15 -18.99
C GLU A 465 31.15 -7.91 -20.40
N GLY A 466 32.33 -7.29 -20.51
CA GLY A 466 33.01 -7.06 -21.78
C GLY A 466 33.59 -8.34 -22.36
N LEU A 467 33.13 -8.73 -23.54
CA LEU A 467 33.61 -9.90 -24.26
C LEU A 467 34.67 -9.49 -25.30
N ALA A 468 35.83 -10.15 -25.29
CA ALA A 468 36.89 -9.88 -26.25
C ALA A 468 36.50 -10.26 -27.69
N GLN A 469 35.61 -11.24 -27.84
CA GLN A 469 35.07 -11.69 -29.12
C GLN A 469 33.54 -11.72 -29.04
N ARG A 470 32.89 -11.45 -30.16
CA ARG A 470 31.44 -11.57 -30.26
C ARG A 470 31.06 -13.05 -30.32
N PRO A 471 30.07 -13.51 -29.54
CA PRO A 471 29.63 -14.89 -29.61
C PRO A 471 28.98 -15.19 -30.98
N GLU A 472 29.36 -16.31 -31.60
CA GLU A 472 28.81 -16.80 -32.87
C GLU A 472 27.47 -17.50 -32.65
N ILE A 473 26.45 -16.73 -32.26
CA ILE A 473 25.11 -17.24 -31.93
C ILE A 473 24.01 -16.46 -32.66
N ALA A 474 22.86 -17.13 -32.81
CA ALA A 474 21.66 -16.47 -33.30
C ALA A 474 21.20 -15.37 -32.32
N THR A 475 20.87 -14.20 -32.87
CA THR A 475 20.51 -13.00 -32.10
C THR A 475 19.45 -12.20 -32.84
N ASP A 476 18.58 -11.54 -32.09
CA ASP A 476 17.59 -10.60 -32.63
C ASP A 476 17.84 -9.18 -32.15
N SER A 477 17.63 -8.21 -33.03
CA SER A 477 17.71 -6.81 -32.65
C SER A 477 16.47 -6.41 -31.88
N LEU A 478 16.66 -5.76 -30.74
CA LEU A 478 15.59 -5.15 -29.97
C LEU A 478 15.28 -3.76 -30.52
N ARG A 479 14.01 -3.39 -30.43
CA ARG A 479 13.52 -2.04 -30.71
C ARG A 479 12.70 -1.56 -29.52
N GLU A 480 12.66 -0.26 -29.34
CA GLU A 480 11.78 0.37 -28.36
C GLU A 480 10.32 -0.08 -28.60
N VAL A 481 9.62 -0.43 -27.51
CA VAL A 481 8.22 -0.85 -27.55
C VAL A 481 7.35 0.33 -27.11
N ARG A 482 6.41 0.74 -27.98
CA ARG A 482 5.42 1.77 -27.66
C ARG A 482 4.22 1.12 -27.02
N VAL A 483 3.92 1.49 -25.78
CA VAL A 483 2.87 0.88 -24.96
C VAL A 483 1.70 1.84 -24.82
N GLY A 484 0.51 1.38 -25.19
CA GLY A 484 -0.75 2.05 -24.90
C GLY A 484 -1.41 1.41 -23.68
N LEU A 485 -1.66 2.17 -22.61
CA LEU A 485 -2.38 1.69 -21.43
C LEU A 485 -3.81 2.22 -21.42
N TYR A 486 -4.78 1.32 -21.44
CA TYR A 486 -6.19 1.70 -21.43
C TYR A 486 -6.61 2.31 -20.09
N LYS A 487 -7.18 3.51 -20.18
CA LYS A 487 -7.65 4.28 -19.03
C LYS A 487 -9.11 4.71 -19.25
N PRO A 488 -10.08 3.98 -18.69
CA PRO A 488 -11.48 4.36 -18.78
C PRO A 488 -11.77 5.64 -17.97
N TRP A 489 -12.94 6.26 -18.19
CA TRP A 489 -13.49 7.31 -17.33
C TRP A 489 -14.06 6.74 -16.01
N ALA A 490 -13.24 5.94 -15.34
CA ALA A 490 -13.45 5.48 -13.98
C ALA A 490 -12.10 5.27 -13.31
N ALA A 491 -12.01 5.64 -12.03
CA ALA A 491 -10.83 5.39 -11.22
C ALA A 491 -10.51 3.88 -11.18
N SER A 492 -9.37 3.48 -11.73
CA SER A 492 -8.89 2.10 -11.73
C SER A 492 -7.53 2.03 -11.03
N ALA A 493 -7.48 1.37 -9.86
CA ALA A 493 -6.23 1.19 -9.14
C ALA A 493 -5.26 0.29 -9.93
N ASP A 494 -5.77 -0.73 -10.62
CA ASP A 494 -4.96 -1.62 -11.46
C ASP A 494 -4.28 -0.88 -12.62
N GLU A 495 -4.99 0.06 -13.27
CA GLU A 495 -4.38 0.97 -14.26
C GLU A 495 -3.22 1.74 -13.65
N GLY A 496 -3.46 2.36 -12.50
CA GLY A 496 -2.46 3.22 -11.88
C GLY A 496 -1.25 2.45 -11.34
N TRP A 497 -1.42 1.25 -10.78
CA TRP A 497 -0.31 0.37 -10.38
C TRP A 497 0.46 -0.18 -11.58
N THR A 498 -0.23 -0.58 -12.64
CA THR A 498 0.41 -1.01 -13.91
C THR A 498 1.25 0.12 -14.50
N ARG A 499 0.68 1.33 -14.55
CA ARG A 499 1.40 2.53 -14.98
C ARG A 499 2.61 2.81 -14.10
N TRP A 500 2.46 2.73 -12.77
CA TRP A 500 3.57 2.93 -11.85
C TRP A 500 4.74 2.02 -12.18
N VAL A 501 4.49 0.71 -12.37
CA VAL A 501 5.53 -0.28 -12.74
C VAL A 501 6.19 0.10 -14.07
N LEU A 502 5.40 0.31 -15.13
CA LEU A 502 5.94 0.62 -16.45
C LEU A 502 6.76 1.92 -16.45
N GLU A 503 6.32 2.94 -15.70
CA GLU A 503 7.07 4.18 -15.52
C GLU A 503 8.34 3.98 -14.70
N GLN A 504 8.36 3.12 -13.66
CA GLN A 504 9.60 2.81 -12.90
C GLN A 504 10.68 2.16 -13.78
N TYR A 505 10.26 1.43 -14.82
CA TYR A 505 11.17 0.81 -15.79
C TYR A 505 11.34 1.62 -17.07
N HIS A 506 10.84 2.86 -17.11
CA HIS A 506 11.02 3.83 -18.20
C HIS A 506 10.51 3.34 -19.56
N PHE A 507 9.42 2.58 -19.60
CA PHE A 507 8.75 2.22 -20.86
C PHE A 507 8.19 3.45 -21.58
N ASN A 508 8.16 3.42 -22.92
CA ASN A 508 7.50 4.43 -23.73
C ASN A 508 5.97 4.25 -23.68
N LEU A 509 5.40 4.75 -22.59
CA LEU A 509 4.01 4.57 -22.21
C LEU A 509 3.17 5.80 -22.55
N LYS A 510 1.96 5.57 -23.10
CA LYS A 510 0.90 6.58 -23.15
C LYS A 510 -0.42 5.99 -22.70
N ASN A 511 -1.20 6.77 -21.96
CA ASN A 511 -2.58 6.41 -21.67
C ASN A 511 -3.44 6.59 -22.92
N ILE A 512 -4.38 5.68 -23.12
CA ILE A 512 -5.39 5.72 -24.18
C ILE A 512 -6.77 5.69 -23.56
N ASP A 513 -7.57 6.71 -23.85
CA ASP A 513 -8.94 6.84 -23.36
C ASP A 513 -9.94 6.19 -24.33
N ASN A 514 -11.23 6.30 -23.98
CA ASN A 514 -12.32 5.70 -24.75
C ASN A 514 -12.43 6.29 -26.18
N GLN A 515 -12.05 7.55 -26.39
CA GLN A 515 -12.11 8.20 -27.70
C GLN A 515 -10.93 7.76 -28.58
N ALA A 516 -9.72 7.73 -27.99
CA ALA A 516 -8.52 7.23 -28.65
C ALA A 516 -8.71 5.79 -29.13
N VAL A 517 -9.38 4.96 -28.32
CA VAL A 517 -9.71 3.58 -28.71
C VAL A 517 -10.64 3.53 -29.92
N LYS A 518 -11.71 4.32 -29.91
CA LYS A 518 -12.68 4.37 -31.03
C LYS A 518 -12.07 4.88 -32.34
N ALA A 519 -11.06 5.74 -32.25
CA ALA A 519 -10.36 6.28 -33.42
C ALA A 519 -9.56 5.21 -34.18
N GLY A 520 -9.28 4.05 -33.58
CA GLY A 520 -8.74 2.86 -34.27
C GLY A 520 -7.39 3.02 -34.95
N SER A 521 -6.56 3.95 -34.47
CA SER A 521 -5.22 4.20 -35.01
C SER A 521 -4.12 3.42 -34.25
N PHE A 522 -4.47 2.32 -33.58
CA PHE A 522 -3.59 1.64 -32.62
C PHE A 522 -2.27 1.16 -33.20
N SER A 523 -2.28 0.48 -34.35
CA SER A 523 -1.05 -0.09 -34.93
C SER A 523 -0.05 0.97 -35.41
N GLN A 524 -0.53 2.19 -35.66
CA GLN A 524 0.32 3.31 -36.02
C GLN A 524 1.03 3.90 -34.80
N ASP A 525 0.39 3.89 -33.63
CA ASP A 525 0.88 4.57 -32.42
C ASP A 525 1.49 3.63 -31.38
N PHE A 526 1.06 2.37 -31.33
CA PHE A 526 1.37 1.41 -30.29
C PHE A 526 1.78 0.05 -30.88
N ASP A 527 2.71 -0.60 -30.21
CA ASP A 527 3.12 -1.98 -30.50
C ASP A 527 2.40 -2.98 -29.58
N VAL A 528 2.06 -2.54 -28.37
CA VAL A 528 1.34 -3.33 -27.36
C VAL A 528 0.29 -2.44 -26.71
N VAL A 529 -0.91 -2.99 -26.54
CA VAL A 529 -1.96 -2.37 -25.73
C VAL A 529 -2.17 -3.21 -24.47
N VAL A 530 -2.10 -2.56 -23.32
CA VAL A 530 -2.38 -3.14 -22.01
C VAL A 530 -3.76 -2.69 -21.56
N ILE A 531 -4.62 -3.65 -21.27
CA ILE A 531 -5.94 -3.40 -20.69
C ILE A 531 -5.87 -3.81 -19.21
N PRO A 532 -6.06 -2.87 -18.27
CA PRO A 532 -6.05 -3.18 -16.84
C PRO A 532 -7.24 -4.09 -16.48
N ASP A 533 -7.20 -4.70 -15.30
CA ASP A 533 -8.30 -5.49 -14.75
C ASP A 533 -9.49 -4.59 -14.38
N VAL A 534 -10.27 -4.23 -15.40
CA VAL A 534 -11.49 -3.44 -15.29
C VAL A 534 -12.66 -4.23 -15.88
N GLY A 535 -13.83 -4.12 -15.24
CA GLY A 535 -15.02 -4.87 -15.62
C GLY A 535 -15.43 -4.65 -17.08
N LYS A 536 -15.87 -5.72 -17.75
CA LYS A 536 -16.27 -5.70 -19.16
C LYS A 536 -17.31 -4.62 -19.46
N GLU A 537 -18.34 -4.49 -18.63
CA GLU A 537 -19.42 -3.50 -18.80
C GLU A 537 -18.89 -2.07 -18.69
N LEU A 538 -17.90 -1.84 -17.82
CA LEU A 538 -17.23 -0.56 -17.69
C LEU A 538 -16.42 -0.23 -18.94
N ILE A 539 -15.70 -1.20 -19.51
CA ILE A 539 -14.97 -1.01 -20.77
C ILE A 539 -15.95 -0.67 -21.91
N LEU A 540 -17.01 -1.46 -22.07
CA LEU A 540 -17.90 -1.36 -23.23
C LEU A 540 -18.87 -0.18 -23.14
N GLU A 541 -19.47 0.02 -21.97
CA GLU A 541 -20.58 0.96 -21.77
C GLU A 541 -20.21 2.16 -20.88
N GLY A 542 -19.07 2.13 -20.20
CA GLY A 542 -18.71 3.17 -19.22
C GLY A 542 -19.51 3.04 -17.92
N LYS A 543 -20.15 1.89 -17.68
CA LYS A 543 -20.97 1.65 -16.50
C LYS A 543 -20.23 0.75 -15.52
N SER A 544 -19.95 1.27 -14.33
CA SER A 544 -19.45 0.43 -13.25
C SER A 544 -20.59 -0.44 -12.72
N THR A 545 -20.40 -1.75 -12.70
CA THR A 545 -21.28 -2.65 -11.95
C THR A 545 -21.09 -2.33 -10.45
N PRO A 546 -22.14 -1.99 -9.69
CA PRO A 546 -22.00 -1.82 -8.25
C PRO A 546 -21.51 -3.13 -7.64
N ARG A 547 -20.50 -3.10 -6.76
CA ARG A 547 -20.20 -4.24 -5.88
C ARG A 547 -21.46 -4.56 -5.05
N GLU A 548 -21.66 -5.82 -4.67
CA GLU A 548 -22.73 -6.18 -3.72
C GLU A 548 -22.62 -5.32 -2.46
N GLY A 549 -23.68 -4.56 -2.14
CA GLY A 549 -23.70 -3.62 -1.01
C GLY A 549 -23.15 -2.21 -1.29
N ALA A 550 -22.68 -1.93 -2.51
CA ALA A 550 -22.30 -0.58 -2.92
C ALA A 550 -23.53 0.32 -3.14
N ILE A 551 -23.28 1.62 -2.99
CA ILE A 551 -24.23 2.74 -3.10
C ILE A 551 -25.14 2.56 -4.33
N LYS A 552 -26.47 2.56 -4.10
CA LYS A 552 -27.47 2.48 -5.17
C LYS A 552 -27.64 3.79 -5.97
N TYR A 553 -27.05 4.88 -5.48
CA TYR A 553 -26.85 6.08 -6.29
C TYR A 553 -25.73 5.78 -7.28
N SER A 554 -26.10 5.25 -8.45
CA SER A 554 -25.31 5.48 -9.66
C SER A 554 -25.32 6.98 -9.88
N GLU A 555 -24.30 7.66 -9.38
CA GLU A 555 -24.14 9.08 -9.64
C GLU A 555 -23.74 9.20 -11.10
N ASP A 556 -24.66 9.75 -11.90
CA ASP A 556 -24.35 10.05 -13.29
C ASP A 556 -23.08 10.90 -13.32
N LEU A 557 -22.12 10.49 -14.15
CA LEU A 557 -20.98 11.34 -14.44
C LEU A 557 -21.42 12.48 -15.37
N PRO A 558 -20.76 13.64 -15.32
CA PRO A 558 -20.93 14.69 -16.31
C PRO A 558 -20.77 14.15 -17.75
N PRO A 559 -21.52 14.65 -18.75
CA PRO A 559 -21.61 14.03 -20.07
C PRO A 559 -20.27 13.80 -20.78
N GLU A 560 -19.25 14.64 -20.50
CA GLU A 560 -17.92 14.51 -21.06
C GLU A 560 -17.12 13.30 -20.52
N TYR A 561 -17.55 12.70 -19.41
CA TYR A 561 -16.91 11.56 -18.75
C TYR A 561 -17.76 10.27 -18.77
N VAL A 562 -18.81 10.23 -19.59
CA VAL A 562 -19.66 9.04 -19.73
C VAL A 562 -19.31 8.19 -20.95
N GLY A 563 -19.71 6.93 -20.90
CA GLY A 563 -19.64 6.00 -22.04
C GLY A 563 -18.32 5.25 -22.13
N GLY A 564 -18.37 4.04 -22.70
CA GLY A 564 -17.23 3.18 -22.93
C GLY A 564 -16.78 3.18 -24.39
N ILE A 565 -15.98 2.18 -24.77
CA ILE A 565 -15.44 2.02 -26.13
C ILE A 565 -16.49 1.58 -27.15
N GLY A 566 -17.59 0.96 -26.69
CA GLY A 566 -18.67 0.46 -27.55
C GLY A 566 -18.23 -0.57 -28.59
N LYS A 567 -19.13 -0.91 -29.52
CA LYS A 567 -18.85 -1.86 -30.62
C LYS A 567 -17.77 -1.35 -31.57
N GLU A 568 -17.69 -0.04 -31.75
CA GLU A 568 -16.70 0.61 -32.60
C GLU A 568 -15.29 0.39 -32.07
N GLY A 569 -15.07 0.65 -30.78
CA GLY A 569 -13.78 0.42 -30.14
C GLY A 569 -13.39 -1.04 -29.98
N VAL A 570 -14.35 -1.99 -29.98
CA VAL A 570 -14.04 -3.44 -30.03
C VAL A 570 -13.59 -3.87 -31.43
N LYS A 571 -14.09 -3.20 -32.47
CA LYS A 571 -13.75 -3.51 -33.87
C LYS A 571 -12.41 -2.90 -34.28
N ALA A 572 -12.13 -1.70 -33.79
CA ALA A 572 -10.85 -1.01 -33.87
C ALA A 572 -9.75 -1.84 -33.18
#